data_AF-A0A7L3KRP1-F1
#
_entry.id   AF-A0A7L3KRP1-F1
#
_cell.length_a   1.000
_cell.length_b   1.000
_cell.length_c   1.000
_cell.angle_alpha   90.00
_cell.angle_beta   90.00
_cell.angle_gamma   90.00
#
_symmetry.space_group_name_H-M   'P 1'
#
loop_
_entity.id
_entity.type
_entity.pdbx_description
1 polymer ?
#
loop_
_entity_poly.entity_id
_entity_poly.type
_entity_poly.pdbx_seq_one_letter_code
_entity_poly.pdbx_strand_id
1 'polypeptide(L)'
;QLDPENTGFIGVETFASLVHSHELPLDPAKLDMLVALAQGNDEGQVCYQELVDLISSKRSSSFKRAIANGQRALPRDVLLDETGLGIYKRFVRYVAYEILPCEMDRRWYFYQHRTCPPPVFMAAVTLTQIIVFLCYGARLNKWVLQTYHPEYMKSPLVYHPGHRARAWRFLTYMFMHVGLEQLGFNALLQLMIGVPLEMVHGILRISFLYLAGVLAGSLTVSITDMRAPLVGGSGGVYALCSAHLANVVMNWAGMRCPYKLLRMVLALVCSEYPPPDPPPAVRGPGRAQHLPLCPAVSSEVGRAVWLRFSPPLPASGPQPSFMAHLAGAIVGISMGLTILRSYEESLQDQCGWWVLLLSYGTFLLFAVFWNIFAYDLLGAQIPP
;
A
#
# COMPACT_ATOMS: atom_id res chain seq x y z
N GLN A 1 18.12 10.86 -46.53
CA GLN A 1 18.58 10.29 -45.25
C GLN A 1 18.66 11.45 -44.27
N LEU A 2 17.90 11.42 -43.17
CA LEU A 2 17.73 12.58 -42.27
C LEU A 2 18.87 12.75 -41.26
N ASP A 3 19.67 11.71 -41.11
CA ASP A 3 20.83 11.65 -40.23
C ASP A 3 21.94 10.92 -41.00
N PRO A 4 22.66 11.63 -41.88
CA PRO A 4 23.68 11.04 -42.74
C PRO A 4 24.89 10.52 -41.94
N GLU A 5 25.05 10.96 -40.70
CA GLU A 5 26.14 10.56 -39.79
C GLU A 5 25.73 9.49 -38.77
N ASN A 6 24.45 9.05 -38.79
CA ASN A 6 23.89 8.03 -37.91
C ASN A 6 24.06 8.35 -36.41
N THR A 7 23.97 9.64 -36.08
CA THR A 7 24.14 10.21 -34.74
C THR A 7 22.92 10.00 -33.83
N GLY A 8 21.77 9.69 -34.40
CA GLY A 8 20.49 9.55 -33.70
C GLY A 8 19.73 10.86 -33.49
N PHE A 9 20.21 11.98 -34.04
CA PHE A 9 19.65 13.32 -33.86
C PHE A 9 19.38 14.02 -35.20
N ILE A 10 18.31 14.81 -35.26
CA ILE A 10 17.92 15.60 -36.43
C ILE A 10 17.83 17.07 -36.03
N GLY A 11 18.46 17.95 -36.81
CA GLY A 11 18.35 19.40 -36.65
C GLY A 11 16.95 19.91 -36.99
N VAL A 12 16.43 20.80 -36.16
CA VAL A 12 15.05 21.32 -36.24
C VAL A 12 14.80 22.08 -37.54
N GLU A 13 15.76 22.85 -38.01
CA GLU A 13 15.65 23.61 -39.27
C GLU A 13 15.49 22.68 -40.49
N THR A 14 16.24 21.58 -40.51
CA THR A 14 16.13 20.53 -41.53
C THR A 14 14.73 19.92 -41.51
N PHE A 15 14.20 19.66 -40.32
CA PHE A 15 12.86 19.10 -40.15
C PHE A 15 11.74 20.08 -40.54
N ALA A 16 11.82 21.35 -40.11
CA ALA A 16 10.84 22.38 -40.45
C ALA A 16 10.76 22.61 -41.97
N SER A 17 11.92 22.62 -42.64
CA SER A 17 12.01 22.68 -44.10
C SER A 17 11.36 21.48 -44.78
N LEU A 18 11.47 20.29 -44.20
CA LEU A 18 10.85 19.05 -44.72
C LEU A 18 9.33 19.01 -44.54
N VAL A 19 8.80 19.49 -43.42
CA VAL A 19 7.35 19.61 -43.23
C VAL A 19 6.76 20.64 -44.21
N HIS A 20 7.47 21.75 -44.45
CA HIS A 20 7.01 22.75 -45.41
C HIS A 20 7.16 22.33 -46.88
N SER A 21 8.10 21.42 -47.19
CA SER A 21 8.40 20.98 -48.56
C SER A 21 7.78 19.65 -48.97
N HIS A 22 7.28 18.84 -48.04
CA HIS A 22 6.58 17.59 -48.33
C HIS A 22 5.19 17.59 -47.66
N GLU A 23 4.17 17.22 -48.44
CA GLU A 23 2.78 16.99 -48.02
C GLU A 23 2.66 15.77 -47.08
N LEU A 24 3.42 15.71 -45.99
CA LEU A 24 3.15 14.80 -44.90
C LEU A 24 1.87 15.30 -44.19
N PRO A 25 0.78 14.50 -44.16
CA PRO A 25 -0.46 14.90 -43.50
C PRO A 25 -0.29 14.75 -41.99
N LEU A 26 0.55 15.60 -41.41
CA LEU A 26 0.66 15.77 -39.98
C LEU A 26 -0.43 16.74 -39.56
N ASP A 27 -1.30 16.26 -38.66
CA ASP A 27 -2.28 17.09 -37.96
C ASP A 27 -1.58 18.36 -37.45
N PRO A 28 -2.10 19.58 -37.68
CA PRO A 28 -1.49 20.83 -37.23
C PRO A 28 -1.08 20.80 -35.74
N ALA A 29 -1.83 20.10 -34.90
CA ALA A 29 -1.46 19.91 -33.49
C ALA A 29 -0.15 19.13 -33.27
N LYS A 30 0.19 18.18 -34.15
CA LYS A 30 1.46 17.43 -34.10
C LYS A 30 2.63 18.26 -34.62
N LEU A 31 2.38 19.22 -35.52
CA LEU A 31 3.41 20.12 -36.01
C LEU A 31 3.82 21.12 -34.93
N ASP A 32 2.84 21.72 -34.25
CA ASP A 32 3.10 22.60 -33.10
C ASP A 32 3.87 21.87 -31.99
N MET A 33 3.58 20.58 -31.80
CA MET A 33 4.30 19.70 -30.86
C MET A 33 5.78 19.53 -31.18
N LEU A 34 6.14 19.42 -32.46
CA LEU A 34 7.52 19.27 -32.91
C LEU A 34 8.31 20.56 -32.73
N VAL A 35 7.67 21.69 -33.02
CA VAL A 35 8.25 23.02 -32.82
C VAL A 35 8.49 23.30 -31.33
N ALA A 36 7.60 22.85 -30.44
CA ALA A 36 7.79 23.00 -29.00
C ALA A 36 8.95 22.15 -28.45
N LEU A 37 9.11 20.90 -28.92
CA LEU A 37 10.24 20.03 -28.53
C LEU A 37 11.59 20.61 -28.93
N ALA A 38 11.64 21.11 -30.17
CA ALA A 38 12.78 21.78 -30.74
C ALA A 38 13.28 22.97 -29.92
N GLN A 39 12.34 23.81 -29.48
CA GLN A 39 12.63 25.03 -28.71
C GLN A 39 13.02 24.72 -27.25
N GLY A 40 12.72 23.53 -26.74
CA GLY A 40 13.07 23.09 -25.39
C GLY A 40 14.47 22.51 -25.26
N ASN A 41 15.19 22.29 -26.36
CA ASN A 41 16.56 21.77 -26.37
C ASN A 41 17.56 22.91 -26.68
N ASP A 42 18.57 23.10 -25.83
CA ASP A 42 19.58 24.17 -25.98
C ASP A 42 20.38 24.06 -27.29
N GLU A 43 20.43 22.87 -27.91
CA GLU A 43 21.10 22.62 -29.18
C GLU A 43 20.17 22.65 -30.41
N GLY A 44 18.85 22.79 -30.21
CA GLY A 44 17.88 22.82 -31.33
C GLY A 44 17.83 21.52 -32.14
N GLN A 45 17.99 20.37 -31.47
CA GLN A 45 17.96 19.03 -32.09
C GLN A 45 16.87 18.14 -31.48
N VAL A 46 16.32 17.23 -32.28
CA VAL A 46 15.31 16.25 -31.84
C VAL A 46 15.84 14.82 -32.08
N CYS A 47 15.69 13.94 -31.10
CA CYS A 47 16.12 12.55 -31.24
C CYS A 47 15.22 11.79 -32.23
N TYR A 48 15.82 10.99 -33.11
CA TYR A 48 15.10 10.21 -34.13
C TYR A 48 14.04 9.28 -33.52
N GLN A 49 14.34 8.68 -32.37
CA GLN A 49 13.41 7.80 -31.67
C GLN A 49 12.17 8.56 -31.15
N GLU A 50 12.35 9.79 -30.67
CA GLU A 50 11.26 10.66 -30.21
C GLU A 50 10.37 11.11 -31.37
N LEU A 51 10.96 11.38 -32.54
CA LEU A 51 10.23 11.69 -33.76
C LEU A 51 9.36 10.51 -34.22
N VAL A 52 9.91 9.29 -34.22
CA VAL A 52 9.18 8.06 -34.59
C VAL A 52 8.04 7.78 -33.60
N ASP A 53 8.26 8.00 -32.30
CA ASP A 53 7.25 7.83 -31.27
C ASP A 53 6.10 8.85 -31.39
N LEU A 54 6.42 10.08 -31.81
CA LEU A 54 5.43 11.14 -32.04
C LEU A 54 4.56 10.87 -33.28
N ILE A 55 5.18 10.45 -34.38
CA ILE A 55 4.48 10.11 -35.62
C ILE A 55 3.60 8.87 -35.43
N SER A 56 4.08 7.87 -34.67
CA SER A 56 3.38 6.59 -34.44
C SER A 56 2.18 6.67 -33.47
N SER A 57 1.86 7.84 -32.91
CA SER A 57 0.69 8.09 -32.03
C SER A 57 0.59 7.26 -30.74
N LYS A 58 1.59 6.43 -30.43
CA LYS A 58 1.65 5.58 -29.22
C LYS A 58 1.75 6.35 -27.90
N ARG A 59 2.01 7.67 -27.94
CA ARG A 59 2.33 8.50 -26.77
C ARG A 59 1.47 9.77 -26.61
N SER A 60 0.30 9.83 -27.25
CA SER A 60 -0.49 11.08 -27.37
C SER A 60 -1.00 11.69 -26.04
N SER A 61 -1.14 10.91 -24.97
CA SER A 61 -1.61 11.41 -23.66
C SER A 61 -0.48 11.88 -22.74
N SER A 62 0.62 11.12 -22.67
CA SER A 62 1.78 11.42 -21.81
C SER A 62 2.57 12.61 -22.34
N PHE A 63 2.57 12.81 -23.66
CA PHE A 63 3.32 13.87 -24.32
C PHE A 63 2.56 15.22 -24.35
N LYS A 64 1.22 15.22 -24.54
CA LYS A 64 0.39 16.42 -24.30
C LYS A 64 0.56 16.96 -22.88
N ARG A 65 0.72 16.06 -21.89
CA ARG A 65 1.04 16.40 -20.50
C ARG A 65 2.46 16.94 -20.33
N ALA A 66 3.45 16.37 -21.02
CA ALA A 66 4.83 16.88 -20.99
C ALA A 66 4.93 18.32 -21.55
N ILE A 67 4.13 18.68 -22.56
CA ILE A 67 4.06 20.05 -23.11
C ILE A 67 3.30 21.00 -22.18
N ALA A 68 2.18 20.57 -21.60
CA ALA A 68 1.49 21.34 -20.56
C ALA A 68 2.37 21.58 -19.31
N ASN A 69 3.29 20.65 -19.03
CA ASN A 69 4.29 20.75 -17.96
C ASN A 69 5.55 21.53 -18.38
N GLY A 70 5.97 21.46 -19.65
CA GLY A 70 7.12 22.19 -20.21
C GLY A 70 6.90 23.70 -20.27
N GLN A 71 5.65 24.16 -20.40
CA GLN A 71 5.28 25.58 -20.28
C GLN A 71 5.29 26.11 -18.84
N ARG A 72 5.53 25.26 -17.82
CA ARG A 72 5.67 25.67 -16.41
C ARG A 72 7.11 25.45 -15.97
N ALA A 73 7.99 26.38 -16.33
CA ALA A 73 9.37 26.39 -15.87
C ALA A 73 9.42 26.45 -14.32
N LEU A 74 9.57 25.29 -13.69
CA LEU A 74 9.87 25.16 -12.26
C LEU A 74 11.30 25.67 -12.03
N PRO A 75 11.55 26.64 -11.13
CA PRO A 75 12.90 27.12 -10.86
C PRO A 75 13.85 25.98 -10.50
N ARG A 76 14.93 25.81 -11.27
CA ARG A 76 15.92 24.72 -11.15
C ARG A 76 16.60 24.68 -9.77
N ASP A 77 16.69 25.83 -9.09
CA ASP A 77 17.60 26.04 -7.96
C ASP A 77 17.05 25.63 -6.59
N VAL A 78 15.72 25.44 -6.44
CA VAL A 78 15.11 25.27 -5.10
C VAL A 78 15.25 23.84 -4.53
N LEU A 79 15.54 22.85 -5.37
CA LEU A 79 15.66 21.45 -4.92
C LEU A 79 17.07 21.07 -4.42
N LEU A 80 18.09 21.88 -4.76
CA LEU A 80 19.50 21.52 -4.60
C LEU A 80 20.22 22.22 -3.44
N ASP A 81 19.62 23.25 -2.82
CA ASP A 81 20.25 23.88 -1.66
C ASP A 81 20.01 23.05 -0.39
N GLU A 82 20.90 22.09 -0.11
CA GLU A 82 20.88 21.26 1.10
C GLU A 82 21.13 22.10 2.37
N THR A 83 21.72 23.28 2.22
CA THR A 83 22.16 24.15 3.29
C THR A 83 21.04 25.09 3.77
N GLY A 84 20.08 24.56 4.54
CA GLY A 84 19.11 25.40 5.27
C GLY A 84 17.68 24.84 5.40
N LEU A 85 17.40 23.63 4.92
CA LEU A 85 16.06 23.03 5.07
C LEU A 85 15.76 22.62 6.52
N GLY A 86 14.66 23.11 7.09
CA GLY A 86 14.13 22.63 8.38
C GLY A 86 13.73 21.15 8.36
N ILE A 87 13.63 20.54 9.55
CA ILE A 87 13.39 19.08 9.75
C ILE A 87 12.20 18.56 8.94
N TYR A 88 11.09 19.31 8.91
CA TYR A 88 9.89 18.94 8.16
C TYR A 88 10.13 18.90 6.64
N LYS A 89 10.80 19.90 6.06
CA LYS A 89 11.12 19.90 4.62
C LYS A 89 12.09 18.79 4.26
N ARG A 90 13.01 18.42 5.16
CA ARG A 90 13.89 17.26 4.99
C ARG A 90 13.11 15.95 4.97
N PHE A 91 12.10 15.82 5.84
CA PHE A 91 11.19 14.66 5.84
C PHE A 91 10.33 14.60 4.57
N VAL A 92 9.74 15.71 4.13
CA VAL A 92 8.98 15.79 2.87
C VAL A 92 9.84 15.39 1.68
N ARG A 93 11.10 15.84 1.63
CA ARG A 93 12.06 15.42 0.61
C ARG A 93 12.30 13.91 0.70
N TYR A 94 12.59 13.37 1.88
CA TYR A 94 12.77 11.93 2.08
C TYR A 94 11.57 11.12 1.56
N VAL A 95 10.34 11.48 1.95
CA VAL A 95 9.09 10.85 1.48
C VAL A 95 8.97 10.88 -0.04
N ALA A 96 9.30 12.00 -0.69
CA ALA A 96 9.26 12.12 -2.14
C ALA A 96 10.22 11.13 -2.82
N TYR A 97 11.45 10.99 -2.32
CA TYR A 97 12.41 10.00 -2.82
C TYR A 97 12.01 8.56 -2.48
N GLU A 98 11.26 8.35 -1.40
CA GLU A 98 10.81 7.02 -1.00
C GLU A 98 9.68 6.48 -1.89
N ILE A 99 8.71 7.32 -2.25
CA ILE A 99 7.47 6.87 -2.88
C ILE A 99 7.44 7.15 -4.40
N LEU A 100 8.01 8.27 -4.87
CA LEU A 100 7.87 8.71 -6.26
C LEU A 100 9.02 8.19 -7.14
N PRO A 101 8.71 7.44 -8.23
CA PRO A 101 9.74 6.85 -9.09
C PRO A 101 10.43 7.90 -9.97
N CYS A 102 9.72 8.88 -10.52
CA CYS A 102 10.26 9.84 -11.49
C CYS A 102 10.77 11.14 -10.84
N GLU A 103 11.89 11.68 -11.34
CA GLU A 103 12.46 12.93 -10.80
C GLU A 103 11.54 14.15 -11.02
N MET A 104 10.79 14.17 -12.11
CA MET A 104 9.83 15.25 -12.42
C MET A 104 8.69 15.30 -11.40
N ASP A 105 8.12 14.15 -11.04
CA ASP A 105 7.06 14.05 -10.03
C ASP A 105 7.56 14.46 -8.64
N ARG A 106 8.82 14.13 -8.30
CA ARG A 106 9.44 14.58 -7.03
C ARG A 106 9.56 16.10 -6.97
N ARG A 107 9.95 16.75 -8.07
CA ARG A 107 10.06 18.21 -8.16
C ARG A 107 8.69 18.87 -8.03
N TRP A 108 7.69 18.30 -8.71
CA TRP A 108 6.33 18.80 -8.68
C TRP A 108 5.70 18.64 -7.29
N TYR A 109 5.87 17.47 -6.67
CA TYR A 109 5.46 17.23 -5.28
C TYR A 109 6.07 18.25 -4.33
N PHE A 110 7.37 18.52 -4.44
CA PHE A 110 8.07 19.50 -3.59
C PHE A 110 7.59 20.95 -3.80
N TYR A 111 7.27 21.33 -5.04
CA TYR A 111 6.80 22.68 -5.39
C TYR A 111 5.32 22.91 -5.04
N GLN A 112 4.47 21.91 -5.27
CA GLN A 112 3.05 21.93 -4.95
C GLN A 112 2.80 21.82 -3.43
N HIS A 113 3.77 21.32 -2.64
CA HIS A 113 3.69 21.20 -1.18
C HIS A 113 3.72 22.56 -0.46
N ARG A 114 2.70 23.39 -0.70
CA ARG A 114 2.37 24.52 0.17
C ARG A 114 1.39 24.04 1.23
N THR A 115 1.94 23.49 2.32
CA THR A 115 1.27 23.38 3.62
C THR A 115 -0.16 22.82 3.57
N CYS A 116 -0.34 21.51 3.31
CA CYS A 116 -1.66 20.86 3.35
C CYS A 116 -1.55 19.35 3.61
N PRO A 117 -2.57 18.73 4.22
CA PRO A 117 -2.68 18.52 5.67
C PRO A 117 -1.62 17.51 6.20
N PRO A 118 -1.35 17.46 7.52
CA PRO A 118 -0.65 16.32 8.11
C PRO A 118 -1.35 15.01 7.71
N PRO A 119 -0.65 13.85 7.69
CA PRO A 119 -1.25 12.53 7.44
C PRO A 119 -2.28 12.20 8.55
N VAL A 120 -3.50 12.72 8.41
CA VAL A 120 -4.52 12.70 9.48
C VAL A 120 -5.07 11.29 9.61
N PHE A 121 -5.32 10.57 8.53
CA PHE A 121 -6.00 9.29 8.60
C PHE A 121 -5.12 8.24 9.30
N MET A 122 -3.88 8.04 8.83
CA MET A 122 -2.98 7.07 9.42
C MET A 122 -2.65 7.41 10.87
N ALA A 123 -2.41 8.69 11.17
CA ALA A 123 -2.18 9.12 12.55
C ALA A 123 -3.42 8.92 13.44
N ALA A 124 -4.62 9.25 12.95
CA ALA A 124 -5.86 9.12 13.71
C ALA A 124 -6.22 7.66 13.97
N VAL A 125 -6.08 6.77 12.98
CA VAL A 125 -6.32 5.33 13.16
C VAL A 125 -5.33 4.76 14.17
N THR A 126 -4.02 5.04 14.03
CA THR A 126 -3.00 4.58 14.98
C THR A 126 -3.27 5.09 16.40
N LEU A 127 -3.59 6.38 16.53
CA LEU A 127 -3.91 6.98 17.84
C LEU A 127 -5.16 6.32 18.45
N THR A 128 -6.20 6.09 17.66
CA THR A 128 -7.41 5.41 18.12
C THR A 128 -7.12 3.98 18.56
N GLN A 129 -6.30 3.23 17.81
CA GLN A 129 -5.86 1.88 18.19
C GLN A 129 -5.12 1.89 19.54
N ILE A 130 -4.20 2.83 19.74
CA ILE A 130 -3.46 2.98 21.01
C ILE A 130 -4.42 3.33 22.16
N ILE A 131 -5.31 4.32 21.98
CA ILE A 131 -6.27 4.73 23.00
C ILE A 131 -7.18 3.56 23.39
N VAL A 132 -7.77 2.87 22.40
CA VAL A 132 -8.64 1.71 22.65
C VAL A 132 -7.89 0.63 23.41
N PHE A 133 -6.65 0.32 23.02
CA PHE A 133 -5.82 -0.67 23.70
C PHE A 133 -5.53 -0.28 25.16
N LEU A 134 -5.19 0.98 25.42
CA LEU A 134 -4.93 1.49 26.77
C LEU A 134 -6.20 1.47 27.63
N CYS A 135 -7.35 1.88 27.09
CA CYS A 135 -8.63 1.86 27.80
C CYS A 135 -9.05 0.44 28.20
N TYR A 136 -8.93 -0.53 27.29
CA TYR A 136 -9.19 -1.94 27.61
C TYR A 136 -8.17 -2.50 28.59
N GLY A 137 -6.89 -2.12 28.47
CA GLY A 137 -5.84 -2.55 29.37
C GLY A 137 -6.06 -2.09 30.81
N ALA A 138 -6.44 -0.83 30.98
CA ALA A 138 -6.80 -0.25 32.27
C ALA A 138 -8.09 -0.87 32.83
N ARG A 139 -9.15 -0.99 32.01
CA ARG A 139 -10.45 -1.55 32.44
C ARG A 139 -10.37 -3.01 32.90
N LEU A 140 -9.56 -3.82 32.19
CA LEU A 140 -9.44 -5.26 32.45
C LEU A 140 -8.25 -5.60 33.36
N ASN A 141 -7.47 -4.61 33.79
CA ASN A 141 -6.21 -4.77 34.51
C ASN A 141 -5.27 -5.79 33.84
N LYS A 142 -5.21 -5.76 32.50
CA LYS A 142 -4.44 -6.68 31.65
C LYS A 142 -3.74 -5.92 30.54
N TRP A 143 -2.42 -5.79 30.65
CA TRP A 143 -1.60 -5.03 29.69
C TRP A 143 -0.97 -5.91 28.61
N VAL A 144 -0.96 -7.23 28.81
CA VAL A 144 -0.41 -8.23 27.88
C VAL A 144 -1.46 -9.31 27.63
N LEU A 145 -1.68 -9.65 26.35
CA LEU A 145 -2.62 -10.67 25.89
C LEU A 145 -4.07 -10.44 26.40
N GLN A 146 -4.64 -9.28 26.07
CA GLN A 146 -5.99 -8.86 26.49
C GLN A 146 -7.09 -9.84 26.05
N THR A 147 -6.85 -10.58 24.96
CA THR A 147 -7.81 -11.51 24.36
C THR A 147 -8.18 -12.71 25.22
N TYR A 148 -7.36 -13.09 26.21
CA TYR A 148 -7.72 -14.16 27.16
C TYR A 148 -8.80 -13.76 28.15
N HIS A 149 -9.07 -12.46 28.29
CA HIS A 149 -10.13 -12.00 29.17
C HIS A 149 -11.50 -12.15 28.48
N PRO A 150 -12.49 -12.88 29.06
CA PRO A 150 -13.78 -13.12 28.42
C PRO A 150 -14.52 -11.84 28.02
N GLU A 151 -14.48 -10.81 28.87
CA GLU A 151 -15.10 -9.50 28.58
C GLU A 151 -14.46 -8.76 27.40
N TYR A 152 -13.21 -9.07 27.04
CA TYR A 152 -12.56 -8.50 25.86
C TYR A 152 -13.19 -9.06 24.57
N MET A 153 -13.39 -10.38 24.51
CA MET A 153 -14.02 -11.06 23.36
C MET A 153 -15.49 -10.67 23.17
N LYS A 154 -16.20 -10.31 24.25
CA LYS A 154 -17.58 -9.80 24.19
C LYS A 154 -17.70 -8.36 23.70
N SER A 155 -16.57 -7.65 23.54
CA SER A 155 -16.57 -6.25 23.09
C SER A 155 -17.39 -6.03 21.82
N PRO A 156 -18.08 -4.89 21.68
CA PRO A 156 -18.79 -4.54 20.45
C PRO A 156 -17.87 -4.35 19.23
N LEU A 157 -16.57 -4.16 19.45
CA LEU A 157 -15.60 -3.86 18.40
C LEU A 157 -14.99 -5.12 17.77
N VAL A 158 -14.88 -6.22 18.52
CA VAL A 158 -14.31 -7.49 18.05
C VAL A 158 -15.21 -8.11 16.97
N TYR A 159 -14.61 -8.65 15.92
CA TYR A 159 -15.33 -9.51 15.00
C TYR A 159 -15.56 -10.87 15.65
N HIS A 160 -16.83 -11.21 15.87
CA HIS A 160 -17.25 -12.51 16.40
C HIS A 160 -18.24 -13.14 15.42
N PRO A 161 -18.02 -14.39 14.95
CA PRO A 161 -18.91 -15.04 13.99
C PRO A 161 -20.36 -15.16 14.47
N GLY A 162 -20.57 -15.32 15.78
CA GLY A 162 -21.90 -15.35 16.40
C GLY A 162 -22.65 -14.02 16.37
N HIS A 163 -21.99 -12.94 15.98
CA HIS A 163 -22.55 -11.59 15.88
C HIS A 163 -22.38 -10.98 14.48
N ARG A 164 -22.22 -11.81 13.44
CA ARG A 164 -22.02 -11.37 12.05
C ARG A 164 -23.11 -10.46 11.49
N ALA A 165 -24.35 -10.54 11.99
CA ALA A 165 -25.43 -9.62 11.62
C ALA A 165 -25.13 -8.15 11.99
N ARG A 166 -24.21 -7.91 12.92
CA ARG A 166 -23.74 -6.58 13.32
C ARG A 166 -22.61 -6.13 12.39
N ALA A 167 -22.97 -5.64 11.20
CA ALA A 167 -22.05 -5.38 10.09
C ALA A 167 -20.82 -4.50 10.43
N TRP A 168 -20.93 -3.57 11.38
CA TRP A 168 -19.78 -2.74 11.80
C TRP A 168 -18.60 -3.56 12.32
N ARG A 169 -18.85 -4.77 12.87
CA ARG A 169 -17.81 -5.66 13.39
C ARG A 169 -16.80 -6.11 12.33
N PHE A 170 -17.18 -6.09 11.05
CA PHE A 170 -16.26 -6.37 9.93
C PHE A 170 -15.23 -5.25 9.70
N LEU A 171 -15.41 -4.08 10.30
CA LEU A 171 -14.47 -2.95 10.24
C LEU A 171 -13.87 -2.63 11.62
N THR A 172 -14.68 -2.55 12.67
CA THR A 172 -14.25 -2.07 13.99
C THR A 172 -13.20 -2.96 14.66
N TYR A 173 -13.05 -4.21 14.18
CA TYR A 173 -12.03 -5.12 14.70
C TYR A 173 -10.61 -4.59 14.50
N MET A 174 -10.40 -3.67 13.56
CA MET A 174 -9.11 -3.01 13.31
C MET A 174 -8.59 -2.19 14.49
N PHE A 175 -9.47 -1.81 15.42
CA PHE A 175 -9.11 -1.07 16.64
C PHE A 175 -8.70 -1.98 17.80
N MET A 176 -9.02 -3.27 17.72
CA MET A 176 -8.75 -4.26 18.76
C MET A 176 -7.41 -4.94 18.48
N HIS A 177 -6.59 -5.20 19.50
CA HIS A 177 -5.29 -5.87 19.34
C HIS A 177 -5.10 -6.96 20.41
N VAL A 178 -4.36 -8.01 20.08
CA VAL A 178 -4.08 -9.11 21.01
C VAL A 178 -3.21 -8.65 22.18
N GLY A 179 -2.19 -7.83 21.90
CA GLY A 179 -1.21 -7.39 22.89
C GLY A 179 -0.28 -6.30 22.36
N LEU A 180 0.67 -5.90 23.21
CA LEU A 180 1.63 -4.82 22.92
C LEU A 180 2.49 -5.09 21.69
N GLU A 181 2.94 -6.33 21.47
CA GLU A 181 3.75 -6.69 20.31
C GLU A 181 2.99 -6.47 18.99
N GLN A 182 1.74 -6.96 18.93
CA GLN A 182 0.89 -6.81 17.75
C GLN A 182 0.53 -5.34 17.50
N LEU A 183 0.20 -4.59 18.55
CA LEU A 183 -0.09 -3.16 18.43
C LEU A 183 1.16 -2.38 17.98
N GLY A 184 2.31 -2.65 18.61
CA GLY A 184 3.57 -1.97 18.31
C GLY A 184 4.02 -2.22 16.87
N PHE A 185 3.93 -3.46 16.39
CA PHE A 185 4.28 -3.81 15.01
C PHE A 185 3.34 -3.19 14.00
N ASN A 186 2.01 -3.28 14.22
CA ASN A 186 1.04 -2.62 13.35
C ASN A 186 1.23 -1.10 13.33
N ALA A 187 1.39 -0.45 14.49
CA ALA A 187 1.63 0.99 14.57
C ALA A 187 2.92 1.40 13.85
N LEU A 188 4.00 0.64 14.02
CA LEU A 188 5.28 0.89 13.36
C LEU A 188 5.13 0.84 11.83
N LEU A 189 4.60 -0.26 11.30
CA LEU A 189 4.43 -0.42 9.84
C LEU A 189 3.42 0.58 9.26
N GLN A 190 2.29 0.77 9.94
CA GLN A 190 1.23 1.69 9.52
C GLN A 190 1.74 3.13 9.45
N LEU A 191 2.56 3.57 10.42
CA LEU A 191 3.15 4.90 10.39
C LEU A 191 4.31 4.99 9.40
N MET A 192 5.21 4.01 9.37
CA MET A 192 6.40 4.04 8.51
C MET A 192 6.06 3.97 7.02
N ILE A 193 5.01 3.22 6.64
CA ILE A 193 4.60 3.04 5.24
C ILE A 193 3.37 3.90 4.91
N GLY A 194 2.37 3.90 5.79
CA GLY A 194 1.10 4.58 5.55
C GLY A 194 1.22 6.10 5.53
N VAL A 195 2.03 6.72 6.41
CA VAL A 195 2.21 8.18 6.40
C VAL A 195 2.84 8.67 5.10
N PRO A 196 3.99 8.14 4.64
CA PRO A 196 4.56 8.54 3.35
C PRO A 196 3.59 8.35 2.19
N LEU A 197 2.86 7.23 2.16
CA LEU A 197 1.85 6.99 1.13
C LEU A 197 0.71 8.01 1.20
N GLU A 198 0.20 8.34 2.38
CA GLU A 198 -0.88 9.32 2.57
C GLU A 198 -0.45 10.73 2.15
N MET A 199 0.80 11.10 2.45
CA MET A 199 1.34 12.39 2.05
C MET A 199 1.46 12.54 0.52
N VAL A 200 1.79 11.45 -0.18
CA VAL A 200 1.98 11.48 -1.65
C VAL A 200 0.68 11.26 -2.39
N HIS A 201 -0.14 10.29 -2.00
CA HIS A 201 -1.34 9.89 -2.74
C HIS A 201 -2.64 10.51 -2.18
N GLY A 202 -2.55 11.19 -1.03
CA GLY A 202 -3.67 11.83 -0.38
C GLY A 202 -4.51 10.88 0.49
N ILE A 203 -5.23 11.51 1.43
CA ILE A 203 -6.02 10.84 2.45
C ILE A 203 -7.08 9.88 1.89
N LEU A 204 -7.82 10.26 0.85
CA LEU A 204 -8.94 9.47 0.33
C LEU A 204 -8.48 8.14 -0.28
N ARG A 205 -7.40 8.17 -1.05
CA ARG A 205 -6.88 6.98 -1.75
C ARG A 205 -6.31 5.96 -0.78
N ILE A 206 -5.54 6.46 0.18
CA ILE A 206 -4.84 5.62 1.15
C ILE A 206 -5.80 5.11 2.24
N SER A 207 -6.77 5.92 2.67
CA SER A 207 -7.84 5.44 3.57
C SER A 207 -8.71 4.38 2.91
N PHE A 208 -9.09 4.56 1.63
CA PHE A 208 -9.83 3.54 0.89
C PHE A 208 -9.04 2.23 0.79
N LEU A 209 -7.76 2.28 0.41
CA LEU A 209 -6.91 1.08 0.32
C LEU A 209 -6.79 0.34 1.65
N TYR A 210 -6.56 1.08 2.75
CA TYR A 210 -6.46 0.50 4.08
C TYR A 210 -7.78 -0.15 4.52
N LEU A 211 -8.90 0.56 4.38
CA LEU A 211 -10.22 0.06 4.77
C LEU A 211 -10.67 -1.12 3.90
N ALA A 212 -10.32 -1.11 2.61
CA ALA A 212 -10.59 -2.24 1.71
C ALA A 212 -9.82 -3.50 2.14
N GLY A 213 -8.57 -3.35 2.60
CA GLY A 213 -7.76 -4.43 3.17
C GLY A 213 -8.34 -4.98 4.47
N VAL A 214 -8.76 -4.10 5.39
CA VAL A 214 -9.46 -4.48 6.64
C VAL A 214 -10.74 -5.25 6.33
N LEU A 215 -11.60 -4.71 5.46
CA LEU A 215 -12.87 -5.34 5.11
C LEU A 215 -12.67 -6.69 4.41
N ALA A 216 -11.73 -6.76 3.46
CA ALA A 216 -11.41 -8.03 2.80
C ALA A 216 -10.83 -9.06 3.77
N GLY A 217 -10.07 -8.62 4.77
CA GLY A 217 -9.52 -9.48 5.80
C GLY A 217 -10.61 -10.15 6.64
N SER A 218 -11.54 -9.38 7.18
CA SER A 218 -12.65 -9.93 7.98
C SER A 218 -13.61 -10.79 7.16
N LEU A 219 -13.93 -10.38 5.93
CA LEU A 219 -14.77 -11.17 5.04
C LEU A 219 -14.11 -12.49 4.64
N THR A 220 -12.81 -12.49 4.32
CA THR A 220 -12.09 -13.74 3.99
C THR A 220 -12.09 -14.68 5.19
N VAL A 221 -11.76 -14.20 6.39
CA VAL A 221 -11.81 -15.01 7.62
C VAL A 221 -13.22 -15.57 7.86
N SER A 222 -14.27 -14.78 7.63
CA SER A 222 -15.66 -15.27 7.77
C SER A 222 -16.02 -16.42 6.83
N ILE A 223 -15.37 -16.50 5.67
CA ILE A 223 -15.60 -17.53 4.67
C ILE A 223 -14.73 -18.76 4.96
N THR A 224 -13.44 -18.56 5.23
CA THR A 224 -12.47 -19.66 5.33
C THR A 224 -12.30 -20.21 6.73
N ASP A 225 -12.63 -19.43 7.76
CA ASP A 225 -12.40 -19.77 9.17
C ASP A 225 -13.64 -19.38 10.01
N MET A 226 -14.78 -19.97 9.65
CA MET A 226 -16.12 -19.57 10.08
C MET A 226 -16.34 -19.49 11.61
N ARG A 227 -15.45 -20.06 12.43
CA ARG A 227 -15.54 -20.07 13.90
C ARG A 227 -14.53 -19.15 14.59
N ALA A 228 -13.61 -18.54 13.84
CA ALA A 228 -12.54 -17.74 14.42
C ALA A 228 -13.01 -16.28 14.67
N PRO A 229 -12.86 -15.76 15.90
CA PRO A 229 -12.94 -14.33 16.13
C PRO A 229 -11.72 -13.63 15.53
N LEU A 230 -11.87 -12.35 15.18
CA LEU A 230 -10.80 -11.56 14.55
C LEU A 230 -10.61 -10.23 15.28
N VAL A 231 -9.33 -9.88 15.48
CA VAL A 231 -8.85 -8.61 16.03
C VAL A 231 -7.56 -8.21 15.30
N GLY A 232 -7.32 -6.91 15.15
CA GLY A 232 -6.07 -6.35 14.63
C GLY A 232 -6.28 -5.54 13.36
N GLY A 233 -5.59 -4.40 13.24
CA GLY A 233 -5.58 -3.58 12.01
C GLY A 233 -4.74 -4.14 10.87
N SER A 234 -4.16 -5.32 11.06
CA SER A 234 -3.12 -5.89 10.19
C SER A 234 -3.60 -6.17 8.76
N GLY A 235 -4.88 -6.45 8.52
CA GLY A 235 -5.42 -6.57 7.15
C GLY A 235 -5.20 -5.30 6.32
N GLY A 236 -5.36 -4.12 6.93
CA GLY A 236 -5.05 -2.84 6.30
C GLY A 236 -3.54 -2.59 6.17
N VAL A 237 -2.76 -2.95 7.18
CA VAL A 237 -1.29 -2.82 7.14
C VAL A 237 -0.67 -3.65 6.02
N TYR A 238 -1.09 -4.91 5.87
CA TYR A 238 -0.60 -5.79 4.80
C TYR A 238 -1.06 -5.31 3.41
N ALA A 239 -2.21 -4.63 3.30
CA ALA A 239 -2.61 -3.96 2.07
C ALA A 239 -1.66 -2.78 1.73
N LEU A 240 -1.27 -1.97 2.70
CA LEU A 240 -0.28 -0.90 2.48
C LEU A 240 1.10 -1.45 2.11
N CYS A 241 1.59 -2.45 2.85
CA CYS A 241 2.91 -3.06 2.63
C CYS A 241 3.02 -3.64 1.22
N SER A 242 2.01 -4.41 0.82
CA SER A 242 2.00 -5.08 -0.48
C SER A 242 1.73 -4.14 -1.64
N ALA A 243 0.94 -3.08 -1.46
CA ALA A 243 0.80 -1.99 -2.42
C ALA A 243 2.13 -1.25 -2.64
N HIS A 244 2.84 -0.93 -1.55
CA HIS A 244 4.17 -0.33 -1.62
C HIS A 244 5.17 -1.26 -2.31
N LEU A 245 5.17 -2.55 -1.98
CA LEU A 245 6.02 -3.54 -2.61
C LEU A 245 5.74 -3.66 -4.11
N ALA A 246 4.46 -3.73 -4.51
CA ALA A 246 4.08 -3.80 -5.92
C ALA A 246 4.55 -2.55 -6.69
N ASN A 247 4.42 -1.36 -6.09
CA ASN A 247 4.95 -0.13 -6.66
C ASN A 247 6.49 -0.17 -6.82
N VAL A 248 7.19 -0.73 -5.83
CA VAL A 248 8.66 -0.90 -5.87
C VAL A 248 9.10 -1.86 -6.97
N VAL A 249 8.42 -3.01 -7.11
CA VAL A 249 8.75 -4.03 -8.11
C VAL A 249 8.49 -3.50 -9.52
N MET A 250 7.36 -2.84 -9.76
CA MET A 250 7.02 -2.31 -11.09
C MET A 250 7.94 -1.17 -11.54
N ASN A 251 8.48 -0.40 -10.59
CA ASN A 251 9.38 0.72 -10.87
C ASN A 251 10.86 0.38 -10.62
N TRP A 252 11.21 -0.91 -10.57
CA TRP A 252 12.54 -1.41 -10.19
C TRP A 252 13.70 -0.78 -10.98
N ALA A 253 13.49 -0.54 -12.28
CA ALA A 253 14.51 0.05 -13.16
C ALA A 253 14.82 1.53 -12.85
N GLY A 254 13.86 2.29 -12.31
CA GLY A 254 13.98 3.73 -12.06
C GLY A 254 14.49 4.14 -10.67
N MET A 255 14.65 3.19 -9.74
CA MET A 255 15.02 3.48 -8.34
C MET A 255 16.52 3.26 -8.09
N ARG A 256 17.11 4.04 -7.17
CA ARG A 256 18.54 3.90 -6.79
C ARG A 256 18.76 2.66 -5.89
N CYS A 257 19.84 1.91 -6.14
CA CYS A 257 20.17 0.63 -5.47
C CYS A 257 20.10 0.58 -3.93
N PRO A 258 20.58 1.57 -3.14
CA PRO A 258 20.56 1.46 -1.68
C PRO A 258 19.14 1.42 -1.09
N TYR A 259 18.18 2.06 -1.75
CA TYR A 259 16.78 2.06 -1.33
C TYR A 259 16.05 0.76 -1.72
N LYS A 260 16.53 0.02 -2.72
CA LYS A 260 15.94 -1.26 -3.15
C LYS A 260 16.11 -2.34 -2.07
N LEU A 261 17.31 -2.43 -1.49
CA LEU A 261 17.65 -3.46 -0.51
C LEU A 261 16.94 -3.23 0.84
N LEU A 262 16.92 -1.99 1.34
CA LEU A 262 16.19 -1.63 2.56
C LEU A 262 14.68 -1.91 2.43
N ARG A 263 14.08 -1.58 1.27
CA ARG A 263 12.64 -1.80 1.00
C ARG A 263 12.30 -3.28 0.86
N MET A 264 13.16 -4.08 0.23
CA MET A 264 12.97 -5.54 0.19
C MET A 264 13.13 -6.15 1.58
N VAL A 265 14.12 -5.75 2.36
CA VAL A 265 14.32 -6.26 3.74
C VAL A 265 13.14 -5.89 4.63
N LEU A 266 12.60 -4.67 4.53
CA LEU A 266 11.41 -4.27 5.28
C LEU A 266 10.17 -5.12 4.90
N ALA A 267 9.98 -5.38 3.60
CA ALA A 267 8.89 -6.23 3.11
C ALA A 267 9.08 -7.71 3.45
N LEU A 268 10.32 -8.21 3.44
CA LEU A 268 10.70 -9.58 3.81
C LEU A 268 10.58 -9.82 5.32
N VAL A 269 10.99 -8.86 6.16
CA VAL A 269 10.81 -8.89 7.62
C VAL A 269 9.32 -8.91 7.99
N CYS A 270 8.45 -8.34 7.15
CA CYS A 270 6.99 -8.46 7.31
C CYS A 270 6.43 -9.84 6.90
N SER A 271 7.19 -10.62 6.13
CA SER A 271 6.68 -11.83 5.47
C SER A 271 7.26 -13.14 6.01
N GLU A 272 8.42 -13.16 6.68
CA GLU A 272 9.07 -14.45 6.97
C GLU A 272 9.99 -14.43 8.20
N TYR A 273 9.60 -15.20 9.22
CA TYR A 273 10.55 -15.89 10.09
C TYR A 273 10.00 -17.31 10.30
N PRO A 274 10.79 -18.36 10.06
CA PRO A 274 10.35 -19.71 10.37
C PRO A 274 10.07 -19.78 11.88
N PRO A 275 8.97 -20.44 12.29
CA PRO A 275 8.73 -20.65 13.70
C PRO A 275 9.89 -21.45 14.31
N PRO A 276 10.29 -21.17 15.55
CA PRO A 276 11.24 -22.03 16.26
C PRO A 276 10.63 -23.43 16.39
N ASP A 277 11.49 -24.44 16.31
CA ASP A 277 11.11 -25.84 16.46
C ASP A 277 10.24 -26.06 17.71
N PRO A 278 9.20 -26.91 17.64
CA PRO A 278 8.38 -27.20 18.81
C PRO A 278 9.27 -27.74 19.94
N PRO A 279 9.07 -27.29 21.20
CA PRO A 279 9.84 -27.81 22.30
C PRO A 279 9.62 -29.33 22.41
N PRO A 280 10.66 -30.12 22.75
CA PRO A 280 10.51 -31.56 22.92
C PRO A 280 9.44 -31.84 23.98
N ALA A 281 8.54 -32.78 23.69
CA ALA A 281 7.42 -33.14 24.55
C ALA A 281 7.90 -33.45 25.97
N VAL A 282 7.61 -32.56 26.92
CA VAL A 282 7.98 -32.75 28.33
C VAL A 282 7.03 -33.76 28.95
N ARG A 283 7.51 -35.00 29.11
CA ARG A 283 7.03 -35.89 30.16
C ARG A 283 7.42 -35.29 31.52
N GLY A 284 6.44 -34.97 32.35
CA GLY A 284 6.64 -34.83 33.81
C GLY A 284 6.15 -33.51 34.42
N PRO A 285 5.45 -33.54 35.56
CA PRO A 285 5.00 -32.34 36.26
C PRO A 285 6.11 -31.81 37.17
N GLY A 286 6.29 -30.49 37.25
CA GLY A 286 7.01 -29.90 38.40
C GLY A 286 8.04 -28.80 38.14
N ARG A 287 8.14 -28.20 36.95
CA ARG A 287 8.89 -26.94 36.80
C ARG A 287 8.05 -25.91 36.06
N ALA A 288 7.78 -24.80 36.73
CA ALA A 288 7.33 -23.57 36.09
C ALA A 288 8.33 -23.24 34.98
N GLN A 289 7.96 -23.57 33.74
CA GLN A 289 8.76 -23.24 32.57
C GLN A 289 8.70 -21.74 32.42
N HIS A 290 9.86 -21.11 32.62
CA HIS A 290 10.18 -19.88 31.90
C HIS A 290 9.91 -20.17 30.43
N LEU A 291 8.77 -19.68 29.94
CA LEU A 291 8.49 -19.60 28.51
C LEU A 291 9.71 -18.89 27.92
N PRO A 292 10.49 -19.51 27.03
CA PRO A 292 11.58 -18.80 26.40
C PRO A 292 10.95 -17.57 25.76
N LEU A 293 11.41 -16.37 26.13
CA LEU A 293 11.17 -15.19 25.34
C LEU A 293 11.62 -15.57 23.92
N CYS A 294 10.66 -15.85 23.04
CA CYS A 294 10.94 -16.00 21.63
C CYS A 294 11.71 -14.74 21.21
N PRO A 295 12.78 -14.85 20.40
CA PRO A 295 13.47 -13.68 19.91
C PRO A 295 12.44 -12.74 19.28
N ALA A 296 12.54 -11.46 19.64
CA ALA A 296 11.49 -10.45 19.64
C ALA A 296 10.92 -10.03 18.26
N VAL A 297 10.97 -10.89 17.23
CA VAL A 297 10.45 -10.61 15.89
C VAL A 297 9.94 -11.91 15.23
N SER A 298 8.83 -12.47 15.72
CA SER A 298 8.02 -13.39 14.90
C SER A 298 6.98 -12.55 14.15
N SER A 299 6.96 -12.62 12.82
CA SER A 299 5.94 -11.94 12.02
C SER A 299 4.55 -12.39 12.48
N GLU A 300 3.56 -11.49 12.53
CA GLU A 300 2.20 -11.84 12.98
C GLU A 300 1.64 -13.06 12.23
N VAL A 301 1.98 -13.17 10.94
CA VAL A 301 1.65 -14.31 10.08
C VAL A 301 2.36 -15.58 10.56
N GLY A 302 3.67 -15.54 10.80
CA GLY A 302 4.43 -16.69 11.29
C GLY A 302 3.91 -17.20 12.64
N ARG A 303 3.58 -16.29 13.56
CA ARG A 303 2.93 -16.62 14.84
C ARG A 303 1.55 -17.24 14.64
N ALA A 304 0.74 -16.69 13.72
CA ALA A 304 -0.60 -17.21 13.46
C ALA A 304 -0.57 -18.62 12.84
N VAL A 305 0.31 -18.83 11.86
CA VAL A 305 0.56 -20.15 11.24
C VAL A 305 1.05 -21.14 12.29
N TRP A 306 2.05 -20.77 13.10
CA TRP A 306 2.58 -21.64 14.15
C TRP A 306 1.52 -22.04 15.18
N LEU A 307 0.72 -21.09 15.65
CA LEU A 307 -0.38 -21.37 16.58
C LEU A 307 -1.45 -22.25 15.97
N ARG A 308 -1.65 -22.19 14.64
CA ARG A 308 -2.64 -23.01 13.92
C ARG A 308 -2.19 -24.46 13.76
N PHE A 309 -0.92 -24.68 13.45
CA PHE A 309 -0.37 -26.00 13.11
C PHE A 309 0.34 -26.70 14.27
N SER A 310 0.56 -26.02 15.40
CA SER A 310 1.12 -26.63 16.61
C SER A 310 0.03 -27.30 17.48
N PRO A 311 0.36 -28.36 18.25
CA PRO A 311 -0.59 -29.04 19.12
C PRO A 311 -1.27 -28.04 20.06
N PRO A 312 -2.61 -28.03 20.17
CA PRO A 312 -3.33 -27.07 20.98
C PRO A 312 -2.95 -27.25 22.45
N LEU A 313 -2.52 -26.16 23.09
CA LEU A 313 -2.36 -26.14 24.54
C LEU A 313 -3.77 -26.14 25.17
N PRO A 314 -4.03 -26.90 26.25
CA PRO A 314 -5.35 -26.99 26.88
C PRO A 314 -5.97 -25.65 27.33
N ALA A 315 -5.18 -24.58 27.35
CA ALA A 315 -5.58 -23.23 27.78
C ALA A 315 -5.41 -22.15 26.68
N SER A 316 -5.03 -22.51 25.45
CA SER A 316 -4.94 -21.52 24.37
C SER A 316 -6.36 -21.22 23.87
N GLY A 317 -6.77 -19.95 23.93
CA GLY A 317 -8.02 -19.48 23.35
C GLY A 317 -8.09 -19.72 21.83
N PRO A 318 -9.12 -19.18 21.14
CA PRO A 318 -9.30 -19.41 19.71
C PRO A 318 -8.03 -19.08 18.91
N GLN A 319 -7.64 -20.01 18.02
CA GLN A 319 -6.43 -19.84 17.22
C GLN A 319 -6.60 -18.69 16.22
N PRO A 320 -5.61 -17.77 16.11
CA PRO A 320 -5.69 -16.64 15.20
C PRO A 320 -5.60 -17.10 13.75
N SER A 321 -6.40 -16.47 12.88
CA SER A 321 -6.41 -16.77 11.43
C SER A 321 -5.43 -15.87 10.68
N PHE A 322 -4.53 -16.47 9.89
CA PHE A 322 -3.60 -15.73 9.01
C PHE A 322 -4.27 -15.22 7.72
N MET A 323 -5.50 -15.67 7.45
CA MET A 323 -6.23 -15.37 6.20
C MET A 323 -6.54 -13.88 6.05
N ALA A 324 -6.67 -13.14 7.16
CA ALA A 324 -6.86 -11.69 7.11
C ALA A 324 -5.62 -10.96 6.55
N HIS A 325 -4.42 -11.42 6.92
CA HIS A 325 -3.15 -10.86 6.42
C HIS A 325 -3.00 -11.14 4.93
N LEU A 326 -3.28 -12.37 4.50
CA LEU A 326 -3.23 -12.79 3.09
C LEU A 326 -4.22 -11.99 2.23
N ALA A 327 -5.47 -11.85 2.67
CA ALA A 327 -6.48 -11.07 1.96
C ALA A 327 -6.08 -9.60 1.82
N GLY A 328 -5.54 -9.00 2.89
CA GLY A 328 -4.96 -7.66 2.86
C GLY A 328 -3.85 -7.54 1.81
N ALA A 329 -2.93 -8.50 1.77
CA ALA A 329 -1.85 -8.52 0.79
C ALA A 329 -2.36 -8.61 -0.66
N ILE A 330 -3.38 -9.44 -0.92
CA ILE A 330 -4.00 -9.55 -2.26
C ILE A 330 -4.66 -8.22 -2.67
N VAL A 331 -5.38 -7.57 -1.75
CA VAL A 331 -5.96 -6.24 -1.99
C VAL A 331 -4.88 -5.21 -2.31
N GLY A 332 -3.76 -5.20 -1.57
CA GLY A 332 -2.68 -4.26 -1.82
C GLY A 332 -1.96 -4.49 -3.15
N ILE A 333 -1.68 -5.73 -3.55
CA ILE A 333 -1.09 -6.02 -4.87
C ILE A 333 -2.04 -5.61 -6.00
N SER A 334 -3.32 -5.94 -5.86
CA SER A 334 -4.31 -5.71 -6.92
C SER A 334 -4.73 -4.24 -7.05
N MET A 335 -5.16 -3.61 -5.96
CA MET A 335 -5.64 -2.22 -5.94
C MET A 335 -4.52 -1.20 -5.75
N GLY A 336 -3.43 -1.57 -5.07
CA GLY A 336 -2.32 -0.65 -4.83
C GLY A 336 -1.65 -0.17 -6.11
N LEU A 337 -1.50 -1.03 -7.11
CA LEU A 337 -0.87 -0.64 -8.37
C LEU A 337 -1.67 0.42 -9.13
N THR A 338 -2.99 0.31 -9.19
CA THR A 338 -3.84 1.31 -9.86
C THR A 338 -3.96 2.59 -9.04
N ILE A 339 -4.08 2.48 -7.72
CA ILE A 339 -4.22 3.64 -6.83
C ILE A 339 -2.91 4.47 -6.78
N LEU A 340 -1.75 3.80 -6.76
CA LEU A 340 -0.44 4.43 -6.60
C LEU A 340 0.17 4.89 -7.93
N ARG A 341 -0.16 4.26 -9.07
CA ARG A 341 0.40 4.62 -10.38
C ARG A 341 -0.10 5.97 -10.90
N SER A 342 -1.23 6.47 -10.40
CA SER A 342 -1.86 7.68 -10.90
C SER A 342 -1.67 8.90 -9.99
N TYR A 343 -0.47 9.45 -9.86
CA TYR A 343 -0.28 10.65 -9.01
C TYR A 343 -1.14 11.86 -9.50
N GLU A 344 -1.40 11.97 -10.80
CA GLU A 344 -2.12 13.13 -11.39
C GLU A 344 -3.49 12.81 -12.02
N GLU A 345 -3.75 11.58 -12.49
CA GLU A 345 -5.01 11.29 -13.21
C GLU A 345 -6.13 10.88 -12.25
N SER A 346 -7.36 11.25 -12.60
CA SER A 346 -8.56 10.75 -11.95
C SER A 346 -8.60 9.24 -12.09
N LEU A 347 -8.79 8.53 -10.98
CA LEU A 347 -8.87 7.05 -10.98
C LEU A 347 -10.00 6.55 -11.91
N GLN A 348 -11.04 7.36 -12.10
CA GLN A 348 -12.20 7.02 -12.93
C GLN A 348 -11.89 6.90 -14.42
N ASP A 349 -10.80 7.54 -14.89
CA ASP A 349 -10.42 7.55 -16.30
C ASP A 349 -9.64 6.28 -16.70
N GLN A 350 -9.27 5.44 -15.73
CA GLN A 350 -8.47 4.25 -15.95
C GLN A 350 -9.37 3.02 -16.07
N CYS A 351 -9.34 2.33 -17.22
CA CYS A 351 -10.09 1.08 -17.42
C CYS A 351 -9.78 0.03 -16.33
N GLY A 352 -8.50 -0.06 -15.90
CA GLY A 352 -8.08 -0.97 -14.84
C GLY A 352 -8.72 -0.70 -13.47
N TRP A 353 -9.12 0.55 -13.17
CA TRP A 353 -9.82 0.89 -11.93
C TRP A 353 -11.20 0.22 -11.87
N TRP A 354 -11.96 0.26 -12.97
CA TRP A 354 -13.28 -0.34 -13.04
C TRP A 354 -13.25 -1.87 -12.94
N VAL A 355 -12.26 -2.52 -13.56
CA VAL A 355 -12.07 -3.98 -13.45
C VAL A 355 -11.84 -4.38 -11.98
N LEU A 356 -11.00 -3.64 -11.26
CA LEU A 356 -10.72 -3.91 -9.85
C LEU A 356 -11.90 -3.59 -8.94
N LEU A 357 -12.64 -2.52 -9.24
CA LEU A 357 -13.83 -2.16 -8.48
C LEU A 357 -14.91 -3.23 -8.65
N LEU A 358 -15.10 -3.75 -9.86
CA LEU A 358 -16.05 -4.83 -10.16
C LEU A 358 -15.63 -6.15 -9.53
N SER A 359 -14.35 -6.51 -9.58
CA SER A 359 -13.87 -7.75 -8.94
C SER A 359 -14.00 -7.69 -7.42
N TYR A 360 -13.65 -6.56 -6.80
CA TYR A 360 -13.84 -6.33 -5.37
C TYR A 360 -15.32 -6.31 -5.00
N GLY A 361 -16.17 -5.64 -5.78
CA GLY A 361 -17.63 -5.63 -5.58
C GLY A 361 -18.25 -7.02 -5.67
N THR A 362 -17.80 -7.85 -6.61
CA THR A 362 -18.24 -9.25 -6.75
C THR A 362 -17.84 -10.07 -5.53
N PHE A 363 -16.61 -9.91 -5.04
CA PHE A 363 -16.15 -10.54 -3.81
C PHE A 363 -16.98 -10.12 -2.60
N LEU A 364 -17.29 -8.82 -2.45
CA LEU A 364 -18.16 -8.32 -1.38
C LEU A 364 -19.55 -8.95 -1.42
N LEU A 365 -20.18 -9.00 -2.60
CA LEU A 365 -21.50 -9.59 -2.77
C LEU A 365 -21.51 -11.08 -2.41
N PHE A 366 -20.51 -11.82 -2.87
CA PHE A 366 -20.32 -13.22 -2.51
C PHE A 366 -20.16 -13.39 -1.00
N ALA A 367 -19.30 -12.58 -0.37
CA ALA A 367 -19.06 -12.66 1.06
C ALA A 367 -20.29 -12.30 1.90
N VAL A 368 -21.08 -11.31 1.48
CA VAL A 368 -22.35 -10.95 2.10
C VAL A 368 -23.33 -12.11 1.99
N PHE A 369 -23.50 -12.68 0.79
CA PHE A 369 -24.33 -13.86 0.58
C PHE A 369 -23.87 -15.02 1.48
N TRP A 370 -22.56 -15.30 1.54
CA TRP A 370 -22.00 -16.33 2.40
C TRP A 370 -22.34 -16.12 3.87
N ASN A 371 -22.15 -14.91 4.40
CA ASN A 371 -22.41 -14.60 5.80
C ASN A 371 -23.91 -14.67 6.16
N ILE A 372 -24.80 -14.44 5.19
CA ILE A 372 -26.25 -14.55 5.41
C ILE A 372 -26.68 -16.02 5.38
N PHE A 373 -26.27 -16.80 4.38
CA PHE A 373 -26.87 -18.10 4.11
C PHE A 373 -26.00 -19.31 4.48
N ALA A 374 -24.67 -19.23 4.33
CA ALA A 374 -23.82 -20.42 4.38
C ALA A 374 -23.72 -21.04 5.78
N TYR A 375 -23.76 -20.21 6.84
CA TYR A 375 -23.68 -20.70 8.22
C TYR A 375 -24.86 -21.61 8.61
N ASP A 376 -26.06 -21.23 8.18
CA ASP A 376 -27.27 -22.00 8.46
C ASP A 376 -27.34 -23.24 7.56
N LEU A 377 -26.96 -23.09 6.28
CA LEU A 377 -26.90 -24.19 5.31
C LEU A 377 -25.90 -25.28 5.71
N LEU A 378 -24.75 -24.89 6.27
CA LEU A 378 -23.68 -25.81 6.69
C LEU A 378 -23.86 -26.35 8.12
N GLY A 379 -24.93 -25.96 8.83
CA GLY A 379 -25.14 -26.36 10.22
C GLY A 379 -23.98 -25.97 11.14
N ALA A 380 -23.30 -24.86 10.84
CA ALA A 380 -22.08 -24.47 11.53
C ALA A 380 -22.38 -24.06 12.98
N GLN A 381 -22.11 -24.97 13.92
CA GLN A 381 -22.18 -24.62 15.35
C GLN A 381 -21.09 -23.60 15.68
N ILE A 382 -21.50 -22.37 15.98
CA ILE A 382 -20.64 -21.30 16.44
C ILE A 382 -20.62 -21.37 17.97
N PRO A 383 -19.44 -21.48 18.61
CA PRO A 383 -19.36 -21.37 20.06
C PRO A 383 -19.93 -20.02 20.54
N PRO A 384 -20.59 -19.99 21.71
CA PRO A 384 -21.27 -18.81 22.23
C PRO A 384 -20.36 -17.60 22.45
#